data_AF-X7EC94-F1
#
_entry.id   AF-X7EC94-F1
#
_cell.length_a   1.000
_cell.length_b   1.000
_cell.length_c   1.000
_cell.angle_alpha   90.00
_cell.angle_beta   90.00
_cell.angle_gamma   90.00
#
_symmetry.space_group_name_H-M   'P 1'
#
loop_
_entity.id
_entity.type
_entity.pdbx_description
1 polymer ?
#
loop_
_entity_poly.entity_id
_entity_poly.type
_entity_poly.pdbx_seq_one_letter_code
_entity_poly.pdbx_strand_id
1 'polypeptide(L)' 'MSVTMEDGIKRWTAKRKSALVAEIIRGKTSVSEASRAHDLAPSEIEGWVEDAKKGMENALRTNPLDVRQQYEKH' A
#
# COMPACT_ATOMS: atom_id res chain seq x y z
N MET A 1 22.62 -19.48 20.55
CA MET A 1 22.39 -18.05 20.85
C MET A 1 22.00 -17.41 19.52
N SER A 2 20.84 -16.83 19.28
CA SER A 2 19.78 -16.38 20.18
C SER A 2 18.66 -15.78 19.34
N VAL A 3 17.41 -16.08 19.74
CA VAL A 3 16.13 -15.44 19.38
C VAL A 3 15.59 -15.70 17.97
N THR A 4 14.78 -16.75 17.90
CA THR A 4 13.52 -16.85 17.15
C THR A 4 12.86 -15.50 16.91
N MET A 5 12.87 -15.00 15.67
CA MET A 5 11.88 -14.02 15.19
C MET A 5 10.84 -14.76 14.34
N GLU A 6 10.31 -15.84 14.89
CA GLU A 6 9.04 -16.45 14.47
C GLU A 6 7.89 -15.79 15.24
N ASP A 7 7.91 -14.45 15.37
CA ASP A 7 6.84 -13.70 16.02
C ASP A 7 5.91 -13.13 14.94
N GLY A 8 4.97 -13.97 14.50
CA GLY A 8 3.63 -13.54 14.12
C GLY A 8 3.46 -12.26 13.29
N ILE A 9 4.21 -12.05 12.20
CA ILE A 9 3.80 -11.09 11.18
C ILE A 9 2.44 -11.56 10.65
N LYS A 10 1.34 -10.98 11.16
CA LYS A 10 0.00 -11.06 10.56
C LYS A 10 0.12 -10.55 9.13
N ARG A 11 0.50 -11.42 8.20
CA ARG A 11 0.97 -11.06 6.86
C ARG A 11 -0.14 -10.31 6.11
N TRP A 12 0.02 -9.00 5.99
CA TRP A 12 -0.84 -8.17 5.17
C TRP A 12 -0.61 -8.54 3.71
N THR A 13 -1.48 -9.40 3.17
CA THR A 13 -1.47 -9.70 1.74
C THR A 13 -1.80 -8.44 0.95
N ALA A 14 -1.26 -8.34 -0.27
CA ALA A 14 -1.50 -7.19 -1.14
C ALA A 14 -2.99 -6.86 -1.30
N LYS A 15 -3.84 -7.90 -1.36
CA LYS A 15 -5.31 -7.77 -1.44
C LYS A 15 -5.94 -7.16 -0.18
N ARG A 16 -5.51 -7.59 1.00
CA ARG A 16 -6.05 -7.04 2.26
C ARG A 16 -5.60 -5.60 2.43
N LYS A 17 -4.32 -5.34 2.15
CA LYS A 17 -3.69 -4.01 2.22
C LYS A 17 -4.41 -3.01 1.31
N SER A 18 -4.65 -3.38 0.05
CA SER A 18 -5.35 -2.50 -0.90
C SER A 18 -6.80 -2.25 -0.51
N ALA A 19 -7.51 -3.25 0.03
CA ALA A 19 -8.88 -3.06 0.52
C ALA A 19 -8.94 -2.03 1.65
N LEU A 20 -8.07 -2.17 2.66
CA LEU A 20 -7.99 -1.22 3.78
C LEU A 20 -7.66 0.19 3.30
N VAL A 21 -6.62 0.34 2.49
CA VAL A 21 -6.20 1.64 1.95
C VAL A 21 -7.31 2.28 1.12
N ALA A 22 -8.06 1.50 0.33
CA ALA A 22 -9.18 2.01 -0.44
C ALA A 22 -10.36 2.46 0.44
N GLU A 23 -10.59 1.84 1.60
CA GLU A 23 -11.60 2.31 2.56
C GLU A 23 -11.19 3.62 3.22
N ILE A 24 -9.90 3.78 3.52
CA ILE A 24 -9.35 5.02 4.07
C ILE A 24 -9.44 6.16 3.06
N ILE A 25 -9.03 5.93 1.80
CA ILE A 25 -9.11 6.94 0.74
C ILE A 25 -10.57 7.34 0.46
N ARG A 26 -11.52 6.42 0.58
CA ARG A 26 -12.96 6.70 0.44
C ARG A 26 -13.59 7.36 1.68
N GLY A 27 -12.83 7.56 2.76
CA GLY A 27 -13.31 8.16 4.00
C GLY A 27 -14.25 7.28 4.82
N LYS A 28 -14.31 5.96 4.55
CA LYS A 28 -15.14 5.00 5.30
C LYS A 28 -14.53 4.59 6.65
N THR A 29 -13.22 4.77 6.79
CA THR A 29 -12.45 4.45 7.99
C THR A 29 -11.30 5.43 8.06
N SER A 30 -11.00 5.95 9.24
CA SER A 30 -9.81 6.76 9.46
C SER A 30 -8.57 5.90 9.72
N VAL A 31 -7.39 6.47 9.53
CA VAL A 31 -6.10 5.82 9.87
C VAL A 31 -6.08 5.39 11.34
N SER A 32 -6.61 6.22 12.25
CA SER A 32 -6.65 5.92 13.68
C SER A 32 -7.59 4.75 14.01
N GLU A 33 -8.75 4.66 13.34
CA GLU A 33 -9.67 3.53 13.50
C GLU A 33 -9.08 2.24 12.94
N ALA A 34 -8.47 2.29 11.75
CA ALA A 34 -7.78 1.15 11.14
C ALA A 34 -6.61 0.65 12.00
N SER A 35 -5.84 1.58 12.57
CA SER A 35 -4.73 1.27 13.48
C SER A 35 -5.21 0.49 14.69
N ARG A 36 -6.28 0.95 15.35
CA ARG A 36 -6.87 0.26 16.51
C ARG A 36 -7.52 -1.08 16.14
N ALA A 37 -8.19 -1.15 14.99
CA ALA A 37 -8.90 -2.36 14.56
C ALA A 37 -7.97 -3.49 14.10
N HIS A 38 -6.74 -3.15 13.69
CA HIS A 38 -5.82 -4.11 13.10
C HIS A 38 -4.47 -4.21 13.82
N ASP A 39 -4.31 -3.52 14.96
CA ASP A 39 -3.07 -3.44 15.74
C ASP A 39 -1.87 -3.01 14.87
N LEU A 40 -2.09 -2.04 13.99
CA LEU A 40 -1.06 -1.50 13.10
C LEU A 40 -0.62 -0.12 13.58
N ALA A 41 0.66 0.21 13.37
CA ALA A 41 1.12 1.56 13.60
C ALA A 41 0.43 2.53 12.62
N PRO A 42 -0.07 3.70 13.07
CA PRO A 42 -0.64 4.71 12.18
C PRO A 42 0.30 5.07 11.02
N SER A 43 1.61 5.20 11.30
CA SER A 43 2.64 5.52 10.31
C SER A 43 2.80 4.45 9.23
N GLU A 44 2.58 3.18 9.55
CA GLU A 44 2.62 2.09 8.58
C GLU A 44 1.45 2.20 7.60
N ILE A 45 0.25 2.47 8.11
CA ILE A 45 -0.95 2.69 7.30
C ILE A 45 -0.82 3.95 6.45
N GLU A 46 -0.29 5.05 7.01
CA GLU A 46 -0.02 6.29 6.27
C GLU A 46 0.95 6.03 5.11
N GLY A 47 2.04 5.29 5.35
CA GLY A 47 2.97 4.90 4.30
C GLY A 47 2.28 4.14 3.15
N TRP A 48 1.36 3.23 3.48
CA TRP A 48 0.60 2.49 2.47
C TRP A 48 -0.35 3.35 1.65
N VAL A 49 -0.99 4.33 2.29
CA VAL A 49 -1.87 5.29 1.61
C VAL A 49 -1.06 6.15 0.65
N GLU A 50 0.12 6.63 1.08
CA GLU A 50 1.01 7.43 0.24
C GLU A 50 1.56 6.62 -0.95
N ASP A 51 1.99 5.37 -0.72
CA ASP A 51 2.41 4.46 -1.80
C ASP A 51 1.30 4.23 -2.83
N ALA A 52 0.06 4.04 -2.37
CA ALA A 52 -1.08 3.85 -3.24
C ALA A 52 -1.40 5.11 -4.07
N LYS A 53 -1.32 6.30 -3.47
CA LYS A 53 -1.49 7.58 -4.20
C LYS A 53 -0.42 7.77 -5.27
N LYS A 54 0.85 7.54 -4.92
CA LYS A 54 1.97 7.60 -5.89
C LYS A 54 1.81 6.58 -7.02
N GLY A 55 1.36 5.37 -6.69
CA GLY A 55 1.06 4.33 -7.68
C GLY A 55 -0.04 4.75 -8.65
N MET A 56 -1.12 5.37 -8.15
CA MET A 56 -2.19 5.93 -8.98
C MET A 56 -1.69 7.08 -9.86
N GLU A 57 -0.95 8.04 -9.28
CA GLU A 57 -0.35 9.14 -10.04
C GLU A 57 0.55 8.62 -11.16
N ASN A 58 1.41 7.65 -10.88
CA ASN A 58 2.27 7.07 -11.90
C ASN A 58 1.46 6.35 -12.98
N ALA A 59 0.42 5.59 -12.60
CA ALA A 59 -0.46 4.93 -13.56
C ALA A 59 -1.22 5.93 -14.46
N LEU A 60 -1.62 7.09 -13.93
CA LEU A 60 -2.30 8.15 -14.68
C LEU A 60 -1.34 8.99 -15.52
N ARG A 61 -0.10 9.20 -15.05
CA ARG A 61 0.96 9.92 -15.78
C ARG A 61 1.49 9.10 -16.95
N THR A 62 1.48 7.78 -16.82
CA THR A 62 1.97 6.88 -17.85
C THR A 62 0.97 6.83 -19.00
N ASN A 63 1.18 7.63 -20.04
CA ASN A 63 0.48 7.45 -21.31
C ASN A 63 0.83 6.04 -21.85
N PRO A 64 -0.16 5.16 -22.14
CA PRO A 64 0.10 3.82 -22.68
C PRO A 64 0.93 3.80 -23.97
N LEU A 65 0.98 4.92 -24.70
CA LEU A 65 1.81 5.11 -25.89
C LEU A 65 3.29 5.33 -25.58
N ASP A 66 3.64 5.84 -24.40
CA ASP A 66 5.04 6.11 -23.99
C ASP A 66 5.77 4.83 -23.53
N VAL A 67 5.03 3.91 -22.90
CA VAL A 67 5.59 2.63 -22.42
C VAL A 67 6.06 1.75 -23.57
N ARG A 68 5.36 1.78 -24.72
CA ARG A 68 5.77 1.02 -25.91
C ARG A 68 7.09 1.54 -26.49
N GLN A 69 7.31 2.86 -26.51
CA GLN A 69 8.55 3.43 -27.06
C GLN A 69 9.77 3.20 -26.16
N GLN A 70 9.60 3.04 -24.85
CA GLN A 70 10.73 2.77 -23.93
C GLN A 70 11.24 1.33 -24.02
N TYR A 71 10.42 0.35 -24.42
CA TYR A 71 10.83 -1.05 -24.55
C TYR A 71 11.43 -1.40 -25.92
N GLU A 72 11.16 -0.62 -26.99
CA GLU A 72 11.70 -0.86 -28.33
C GLU A 72 13.07 -0.21 -28.58
N LYS A 73 13.64 0.49 -27.59
CA LYS A 73 14.92 1.21 -27.71
C LYS A 73 16.13 0.47 -27.13
N HIS A 74 16.01 -0.82 -26.88
CA HIS A 74 17.11 -1.69 -26.41
C HIS A 74 17.53 -2.71 -27.47
#